data_AF-A0A5J5AZE4-F1
#
_entry.id   AF-A0A5J5AZE4-F1
#
_cell.length_a   1.000
_cell.length_b   1.000
_cell.length_c   1.000
_cell.angle_alpha   90.00
_cell.angle_beta   90.00
_cell.angle_gamma   90.00
#
_symmetry.space_group_name_H-M   'P 1'
#
loop_
_entity.id
_entity.type
_entity.pdbx_description
1 polymer ?
#
loop_
_entity_poly.entity_id
_entity_poly.type
_entity_poly.pdbx_seq_one_letter_code
_entity_poly.pdbx_strand_id
1 'polypeptide(L)'
;YLSLSNLRDAYNLLDEVKKQAESKQLDFPQSDLIRFINYLLQTLQREAFPLFNMLRQSYKSCVDREPTFNELLDEIAERFYGVRRRSPLQGMFGDIFTMMGGAGM
;
A
#
# COMPACT_ATOMS: atom_id res chain seq x y z
N TYR A 1 4.51 -5.69 9.67
CA TYR A 1 4.90 -4.44 10.35
C TYR A 1 4.06 -3.24 9.93
N LEU A 2 4.04 -2.86 8.65
CA LEU A 2 3.30 -1.66 8.20
C LEU A 2 1.77 -1.75 8.41
N SER A 3 1.11 -2.89 8.16
CA SER A 3 -0.33 -3.06 8.50
C SER A 3 -0.66 -2.91 9.99
N LEU A 4 0.34 -2.99 10.86
CA LEU A 4 0.21 -2.76 12.31
C LEU A 4 0.61 -1.33 12.70
N SER A 5 0.75 -0.43 11.73
CA SER A 5 1.25 0.95 11.90
C SER A 5 2.66 1.04 12.49
N ASN A 6 3.44 -0.06 12.43
CA ASN A 6 4.78 -0.10 12.98
C ASN A 6 5.81 0.23 11.90
N LEU A 7 5.95 1.54 11.61
CA LEU A 7 6.90 2.06 10.63
C LEU A 7 8.36 1.85 11.08
N ARG A 8 8.62 2.01 12.37
CA ARG A 8 9.97 1.90 12.95
C ARG A 8 10.56 0.52 12.70
N ASP A 9 9.83 -0.53 13.04
CA ASP A 9 10.35 -1.90 12.86
C ASP A 9 10.43 -2.30 11.39
N ALA A 10 9.54 -1.78 10.54
CA ALA A 10 9.65 -1.97 9.10
C ALA A 10 10.94 -1.34 8.53
N TYR A 11 11.32 -0.16 9.02
CA TYR A 11 12.56 0.51 8.62
C TYR A 11 13.80 -0.24 9.15
N ASN A 12 13.77 -0.63 10.43
CA ASN A 12 14.85 -1.41 11.06
C ASN A 12 15.07 -2.73 10.33
N LEU A 13 13.99 -3.44 9.95
CA LEU A 13 14.09 -4.68 9.20
C LEU A 13 14.80 -4.47 7.86
N LEU A 14 14.41 -3.45 7.09
CA LEU A 14 15.02 -3.19 5.78
C LEU A 14 16.50 -2.80 5.91
N ASP A 15 16.83 -1.99 6.91
CA ASP A 15 18.21 -1.61 7.22
C ASP A 15 19.07 -2.83 7.60
N GLU A 16 18.53 -3.71 8.45
CA GLU A 16 19.21 -4.95 8.84
C GLU A 16 19.41 -5.89 7.65
N VAL A 17 18.41 -6.05 6.77
CA VAL A 17 18.56 -6.88 5.56
C VAL A 17 19.66 -6.32 4.64
N LYS A 18 19.77 -5.00 4.50
CA LYS A 18 20.86 -4.36 3.73
C LYS A 18 22.23 -4.64 4.36
N LYS A 19 22.37 -4.44 5.68
CA LYS A 19 23.59 -4.75 6.43
C LYS A 19 24.00 -6.22 6.31
N GLN A 20 23.03 -7.14 6.31
CA GLN A 20 23.31 -8.55 6.11
C GLN A 20 23.76 -8.89 4.69
N ALA A 21 23.23 -8.22 3.68
CA ALA A 21 23.72 -8.37 2.31
C ALA A 21 25.17 -7.85 2.20
N GLU A 22 25.45 -6.66 2.76
CA GLU A 22 26.78 -6.05 2.78
C GLU A 22 27.81 -6.92 3.52
N SER A 23 27.48 -7.43 4.72
CA SER A 23 28.39 -8.28 5.50
C SER A 23 28.73 -9.61 4.82
N LYS A 24 27.84 -10.10 3.95
CA LYS A 24 28.06 -11.29 3.11
C LYS A 24 28.66 -10.96 1.74
N GLN A 25 28.99 -9.69 1.48
CA GLN A 25 29.49 -9.21 0.18
C GLN A 25 28.55 -9.56 -0.98
N LEU A 26 27.24 -9.55 -0.72
CA LEU A 26 26.19 -9.75 -1.71
C LEU A 26 25.65 -8.42 -2.18
N ASP A 27 25.43 -8.30 -3.48
CA ASP A 27 24.73 -7.15 -4.04
C ASP A 27 23.28 -7.11 -3.54
N PHE A 28 22.88 -5.98 -2.98
CA PHE A 28 21.49 -5.79 -2.57
C PHE A 28 20.59 -5.67 -3.82
N PRO A 29 19.54 -6.49 -3.94
CA PRO A 29 18.76 -6.58 -5.18
C PRO A 29 18.11 -5.25 -5.55
N GLN A 30 18.31 -4.82 -6.81
CA GLN A 30 17.76 -3.58 -7.35
C GLN A 30 16.44 -3.80 -8.12
N SER A 31 15.62 -4.76 -7.66
CA SER A 31 14.35 -5.08 -8.32
C SER A 31 13.31 -3.98 -8.11
N ASP A 32 12.31 -3.92 -8.99
CA ASP A 32 11.21 -2.95 -8.87
C ASP A 32 10.44 -3.09 -7.56
N LEU A 33 10.29 -4.31 -7.05
CA LEU A 33 9.65 -4.55 -5.75
C LEU A 33 10.48 -3.97 -4.60
N ILE A 34 11.81 -4.11 -4.62
CA ILE A 34 12.69 -3.53 -3.59
C ILE A 34 12.67 -2.01 -3.68
N ARG A 35 12.70 -1.43 -4.89
CA ARG A 35 12.56 0.02 -5.09
C ARG A 35 11.22 0.52 -4.57
N PHE A 36 10.13 -0.18 -4.88
CA PHE A 36 8.79 0.11 -4.37
C PHE A 36 8.77 0.14 -2.83
N ILE A 37 9.33 -0.89 -2.17
CA ILE A 37 9.38 -0.96 -0.70
C ILE A 37 10.18 0.22 -0.11
N ASN A 38 11.34 0.56 -0.69
CA ASN A 38 12.13 1.70 -0.24
C ASN A 38 11.35 3.02 -0.34
N TYR A 39 10.68 3.27 -1.47
CA TYR A 39 9.88 4.48 -1.65
C TYR A 39 8.61 4.49 -0.82
N LEU A 40 7.98 3.33 -0.60
CA LEU A 40 6.82 3.18 0.27
C LEU A 40 7.16 3.63 1.69
N LEU A 41 8.26 3.12 2.27
CA LEU A 41 8.69 3.52 3.62
C LEU A 41 8.93 5.02 3.73
N GLN A 42 9.64 5.61 2.76
CA GLN A 42 9.89 7.06 2.73
C GLN A 42 8.61 7.88 2.57
N THR A 43 7.63 7.36 1.84
CA THR A 43 6.34 8.02 1.61
C THR A 43 5.48 8.00 2.87
N LEU A 44 5.44 6.88 3.57
CA LEU A 44 4.74 6.75 4.85
C LEU A 44 5.37 7.66 5.92
N GLN A 45 6.70 7.80 5.94
CA GLN A 45 7.38 8.73 6.85
C GLN A 45 7.01 10.20 6.61
N ARG A 46 6.70 10.57 5.36
CA ARG A 46 6.30 11.93 4.99
C ARG A 46 4.80 12.18 5.10
N GLU A 47 4.03 11.15 5.47
CA GLU A 47 2.57 11.18 5.52
C GLU A 47 1.93 11.67 4.19
N ALA A 48 2.58 11.35 3.07
CA ALA A 48 2.20 11.88 1.75
C ALA A 48 1.27 10.92 0.99
N PHE A 49 -0.04 10.97 1.29
CA PHE A 49 -1.03 10.12 0.64
C PHE A 49 -1.06 10.19 -0.91
N PRO A 50 -0.93 11.37 -1.56
CA PRO A 50 -0.88 11.43 -3.03
C PRO A 50 0.29 10.63 -3.62
N LEU A 51 1.46 10.69 -2.99
CA LEU A 51 2.64 9.92 -3.41
C LEU A 51 2.41 8.42 -3.22
N PHE A 52 1.71 8.01 -2.16
CA PHE A 52 1.38 6.60 -1.93
C PHE A 52 0.53 6.03 -3.08
N ASN A 53 -0.50 6.77 -3.52
CA ASN A 53 -1.32 6.35 -4.66
C ASN A 53 -0.52 6.29 -5.97
N MET A 54 0.34 7.29 -6.21
CA MET A 54 1.23 7.29 -7.37
C MET A 54 2.16 6.08 -7.37
N LEU A 55 2.74 5.72 -6.22
CA LEU A 55 3.61 4.54 -6.10
C LEU A 55 2.85 3.25 -6.41
N ARG A 56 1.64 3.06 -5.88
CA ARG A 56 0.81 1.88 -6.17
C ARG A 56 0.55 1.72 -7.67
N GLN A 57 0.28 2.83 -8.37
CA GLN A 57 0.05 2.80 -9.82
C GLN A 57 1.34 2.53 -10.60
N SER A 58 2.43 3.21 -10.24
CA SER A 58 3.72 3.12 -10.94
C SER A 58 4.35 1.72 -10.83
N TYR A 59 4.11 1.04 -9.72
CA TYR A 59 4.64 -0.30 -9.42
C TYR A 59 3.57 -1.39 -9.50
N LYS A 60 2.44 -1.12 -10.16
CA LYS A 60 1.31 -2.05 -10.26
C LYS A 60 1.73 -3.42 -10.76
N SER A 61 2.60 -3.49 -11.77
CA SER A 61 3.06 -4.74 -12.38
C SER A 61 3.84 -5.67 -11.44
N CYS A 62 4.49 -5.13 -10.39
CA CYS A 62 5.15 -5.96 -9.37
C CYS A 62 4.27 -6.20 -8.14
N VAL A 63 3.37 -5.26 -7.81
CA VAL A 63 2.40 -5.41 -6.71
C VAL A 63 1.33 -6.46 -7.05
N ASP A 64 0.82 -6.46 -8.28
CA ASP A 64 -0.24 -7.39 -8.71
C ASP A 64 0.23 -8.85 -8.86
N ARG A 65 1.53 -9.12 -8.73
CA ARG A 65 2.08 -10.48 -8.78
C ARG A 65 1.59 -11.34 -7.61
N GLU A 66 1.27 -10.70 -6.49
CA GLU A 66 0.81 -11.35 -5.26
C GLU A 66 -0.44 -10.61 -4.76
N PRO A 67 -1.65 -11.20 -4.84
CA PRO A 67 -2.89 -10.54 -4.44
C PRO A 67 -2.86 -9.98 -3.01
N THR A 68 -2.20 -10.69 -2.10
CA THR A 68 -2.00 -10.31 -0.70
C THR A 68 -1.33 -8.94 -0.55
N PHE A 69 -0.48 -8.51 -1.50
CA PHE A 69 0.14 -7.18 -1.43
C PHE A 69 -0.88 -6.05 -1.58
N ASN A 70 -1.88 -6.21 -2.43
CA ASN A 70 -2.93 -5.21 -2.57
C ASN A 70 -3.78 -5.10 -1.30
N GLU A 71 -4.05 -6.23 -0.64
CA GLU A 71 -4.71 -6.27 0.67
C GLU A 71 -3.91 -5.53 1.75
N LEU A 72 -2.63 -5.85 1.88
CA LEU A 72 -1.74 -5.17 2.83
C LEU A 72 -1.62 -3.67 2.52
N LEU A 73 -1.53 -3.27 1.26
CA LEU A 73 -1.43 -1.86 0.89
C LEU A 73 -2.68 -1.07 1.26
N ASP A 74 -3.84 -1.69 1.16
CA ASP A 74 -5.08 -1.03 1.56
C ASP A 74 -5.24 -0.96 3.08
N GLU A 75 -4.80 -1.98 3.83
CA GLU A 75 -4.68 -1.87 5.28
C GLU A 75 -3.71 -0.74 5.67
N ILE A 76 -2.55 -0.64 5.00
CA ILE A 76 -1.59 0.43 5.21
C ILE A 76 -2.24 1.79 4.93
N ALA A 77 -3.03 1.91 3.85
CA ALA A 77 -3.71 3.15 3.50
C ALA A 77 -4.73 3.58 4.57
N GLU A 78 -5.49 2.63 5.09
CA GLU A 78 -6.43 2.88 6.19
C GLU A 78 -5.69 3.30 7.46
N ARG A 79 -4.61 2.61 7.82
CA ARG A 79 -3.87 2.84 9.04
C ARG A 79 -3.08 4.16 9.06
N PHE A 80 -2.41 4.50 7.96
CA PHE A 80 -1.55 5.70 7.90
C PHE A 80 -2.28 6.95 7.42
N TYR A 81 -3.37 6.81 6.65
CA TYR A 81 -4.05 7.96 6.04
C TYR A 81 -5.54 8.04 6.37
N GLY A 82 -6.08 7.08 7.13
CA GLY A 82 -7.52 7.04 7.46
C GLY A 82 -8.42 6.74 6.28
N VAL A 83 -7.86 6.30 5.14
CA VAL A 83 -8.62 6.02 3.92
C VAL A 83 -9.20 4.63 4.01
N ARG A 84 -10.51 4.54 4.30
CA ARG A 84 -11.22 3.27 4.28
C ARG A 84 -11.39 2.79 2.83
N ARG A 85 -11.07 1.52 2.57
CA ARG A 85 -11.52 0.86 1.34
C ARG A 85 -13.02 1.06 1.22
N ARG A 86 -13.49 1.60 0.09
CA ARG A 86 -14.90 1.45 -0.29
C ARG A 86 -15.10 -0.05 -0.53
N SER A 87 -15.76 -0.71 0.41
CA SER A 87 -16.15 -2.10 0.21
C SER A 87 -17.02 -2.17 -1.06
N PRO A 88 -16.89 -3.20 -1.93
CA PRO A 88 -17.74 -3.34 -3.11
C PRO A 88 -19.24 -3.21 -2.80
N LEU A 89 -19.63 -3.62 -1.59
CA LEU A 89 -21.00 -3.50 -1.07
C LEU A 89 -21.45 -2.06 -0.82
N GLN A 90 -20.54 -1.12 -0.54
CA GLN A 90 -20.88 0.28 -0.28
C GLN A 90 -21.28 1.05 -1.55
N GLY A 91 -20.91 0.54 -2.74
CA GLY A 91 -21.40 1.06 -4.02
C GLY A 91 -22.83 0.61 -4.34
N MET A 92 -23.16 -0.65 -4.03
CA MET A 92 -24.49 -1.22 -4.31
C MET A 92 -25.63 -0.53 -3.56
N PHE A 93 -25.41 -0.03 -2.33
CA PHE A 93 -26.45 0.70 -1.60
C PHE A 93 -26.78 2.07 -2.23
N GLY A 94 -25.81 2.72 -2.88
CA GLY A 94 -26.03 3.99 -3.58
C GLY A 94 -26.86 3.83 -4.86
N ASP A 95 -26.62 2.74 -5.59
CA ASP A 95 -27.35 2.44 -6.84
C ASP A 95 -28.81 2.04 -6.55
N ILE A 96 -29.07 1.30 -5.47
CA ILE A 96 -30.43 0.91 -5.07
C ILE A 96 -31.27 2.13 -4.67
N PHE A 97 -30.70 3.08 -3.92
CA PHE A 97 -31.43 4.30 -3.52
C PHE A 97 -31.75 5.21 -4.73
N THR A 98 -30.85 5.25 -5.72
CA THR A 98 -31.05 5.98 -6.97
C THR A 98 -32.11 5.31 -7.86
N MET A 99 -32.14 3.97 -7.93
CA MET A 99 -33.15 3.24 -8.70
C MET A 99 -34.55 3.27 -8.06
N MET A 100 -34.67 3.30 -6.73
CA MET A 100 -35.99 3.39 -6.07
C MET A 100 -36.56 4.82 -5.98
N GLY A 101 -35.72 5.85 -6.05
CA GLY A 101 -36.18 7.26 -6.03
C GLY A 101 -36.57 7.83 -7.39
N GLY A 102 -36.29 7.12 -8.49
CA GLY A 102 -36.53 7.59 -9.87
C GLY A 102 -37.84 7.11 -10.51
N ALA A 103 -38.63 6.27 -9.82
CA ALA A 103 -39.93 5.80 -10.31
C ALA A 103 -41.07 6.53 -9.57
N GLY A 104 -41.20 7.84 -9.83
CA GLY A 104 -42.17 8.67 -9.15
C GLY A 104 -42.25 10.10 -9.67
N MET A 105 -42.33 10.27 -11.00
CA MET A 105 -42.94 11.42 -11.67
C MET A 105 -43.71 10.94 -12.89
#